data_AF-A0AAD1RNP7-F1
#
_entry.id   AF-A0AAD1RNP7-F1
#
_cell.length_a   1.000
_cell.length_b   1.000
_cell.length_c   1.000
_cell.angle_alpha   90.00
_cell.angle_beta   90.00
_cell.angle_gamma   90.00
#
_symmetry.space_group_name_H-M   'P 1'
#
loop_
_entity.id
_entity.type
_entity.pdbx_description
1 polymer ?
#
loop_
_entity_poly.entity_id
_entity_poly.type
_entity_poly.pdbx_seq_one_letter_code
_entity_poly.pdbx_strand_id
1 'polypeptide(L)'
;MEDKMDQVTSNSTNHEQAVQALQEEVWILEDAHEDLNNRSRRNNIRIKGLSESVTIDTLSATLRETFWGEAPPALALYRLHTKDAQHAKESHIITPNP
;
A
#
# COMPACT_ATOMS: atom_id res chain seq x y z
N MET A 1 55.59 -18.14 20.19
CA MET A 1 54.42 -19.02 19.99
C MET A 1 53.18 -18.35 20.59
N GLU A 2 53.36 -17.67 21.73
CA GLU A 2 52.40 -16.78 22.41
C GLU A 2 51.83 -15.65 21.52
N ASP A 3 52.67 -14.83 20.87
CA ASP A 3 52.20 -13.72 20.00
C ASP A 3 51.25 -14.15 18.87
N LYS A 4 51.44 -15.36 18.33
CA LYS A 4 50.55 -15.91 17.28
C LYS A 4 49.22 -16.36 17.85
N MET A 5 49.21 -16.85 19.10
CA MET A 5 48.00 -17.25 19.81
C MET A 5 47.15 -16.02 20.15
N ASP A 6 47.79 -14.94 20.61
CA ASP A 6 47.13 -13.68 20.93
C ASP A 6 46.54 -13.02 19.69
N GLN A 7 47.27 -13.06 18.57
CA GLN A 7 46.78 -12.53 17.30
C GLN A 7 45.58 -13.32 16.76
N VAL A 8 45.60 -14.65 16.84
CA VAL A 8 44.46 -15.49 16.43
C VAL A 8 43.25 -15.24 17.33
N THR A 9 43.47 -15.12 18.64
CA THR A 9 42.40 -14.84 19.61
C THR A 9 41.76 -13.48 19.34
N SER A 10 42.57 -12.43 19.16
CA SER A 10 42.08 -11.09 18.82
C SER A 10 41.30 -11.08 17.50
N ASN A 11 41.80 -11.76 16.46
CA ASN A 11 41.10 -11.87 15.19
C ASN A 11 39.78 -12.62 15.32
N SER A 12 39.72 -13.68 16.13
CA SER A 12 38.49 -14.43 16.41
C SER A 12 37.45 -13.54 17.08
N THR A 13 37.84 -12.82 18.13
CA THR A 13 36.93 -11.91 18.84
C THR A 13 36.43 -10.78 17.94
N ASN A 14 37.30 -10.18 17.13
CA ASN A 14 36.91 -9.15 16.17
C ASN A 14 35.92 -9.70 15.13
N HIS A 15 36.13 -10.94 14.67
CA HIS A 15 35.24 -11.58 13.73
C HIS A 15 33.87 -11.90 14.36
N GLU A 16 33.84 -12.41 15.58
CA GLU A 16 32.59 -12.67 16.32
C GLU A 16 31.77 -11.38 16.50
N GLN A 17 32.43 -10.27 16.86
CA GLN A 17 31.77 -8.96 16.96
C GLN A 17 31.23 -8.48 15.61
N ALA A 18 32.00 -8.64 14.54
CA ALA A 18 31.55 -8.27 13.20
C ALA A 18 30.34 -9.11 12.74
N VAL A 19 30.35 -10.41 13.03
CA VAL A 19 29.22 -11.31 12.73
C VAL A 19 27.98 -10.88 13.51
N GLN A 20 28.11 -10.57 14.81
CA GLN A 20 26.99 -10.08 15.61
C GLN A 20 26.42 -8.76 15.08
N ALA A 21 27.29 -7.80 14.75
CA ALA A 21 26.85 -6.52 14.20
C ALA A 21 26.13 -6.68 12.85
N LEU A 22 26.63 -7.54 11.97
CA LEU A 22 25.96 -7.84 10.69
C LEU A 22 24.63 -8.56 10.90
N GLN A 23 24.54 -9.45 11.89
CA GLN A 23 23.29 -10.13 12.23
C GLN A 23 22.22 -9.13 12.69
N GLU A 24 22.61 -8.16 13.52
CA GLU A 24 21.72 -7.07 13.96
C GLU A 24 21.28 -6.19 12.79
N GLU A 25 22.21 -5.82 11.90
CA GLU A 25 21.89 -5.00 10.72
C GLU A 25 20.90 -5.71 9.79
N VAL A 26 21.11 -7.00 9.52
CA VAL A 26 20.19 -7.82 8.72
C VAL A 26 18.80 -7.82 9.35
N TRP A 27 18.71 -8.04 10.66
CA TRP A 27 17.43 -8.08 11.36
C TRP A 27 16.68 -6.73 11.27
N ILE A 28 17.39 -5.62 11.46
CA ILE A 28 16.81 -4.26 11.34
C ILE A 28 16.29 -4.02 9.92
N LEU A 29 17.06 -4.42 8.89
CA LEU A 29 16.66 -4.25 7.50
C LEU A 29 15.47 -5.12 7.12
N GLU A 30 15.38 -6.34 7.64
CA GLU A 30 14.24 -7.23 7.45
C GLU A 30 12.96 -6.63 8.05
N ASP A 31 13.03 -6.11 9.28
CA ASP A 31 11.89 -5.45 9.94
C ASP A 31 11.43 -4.21 9.19
N ALA A 32 12.36 -3.36 8.76
CA ALA A 32 12.06 -2.17 7.96
C ALA A 32 11.41 -2.54 6.61
N HIS A 33 11.89 -3.62 5.97
CA HIS A 33 11.32 -4.11 4.73
C HIS A 33 9.90 -4.66 4.93
N GLU A 34 9.65 -5.37 6.03
CA GLU A 34 8.30 -5.83 6.38
C GLU A 34 7.34 -4.67 6.63
N ASP A 35 7.73 -3.65 7.40
CA ASP A 35 6.91 -2.46 7.63
C ASP A 35 6.58 -1.74 6.30
N LEU A 36 7.58 -1.53 5.44
CA LEU A 36 7.38 -0.91 4.13
C LEU A 36 6.40 -1.71 3.26
N ASN A 37 6.54 -3.04 3.23
CA ASN A 37 5.64 -3.91 2.47
C ASN A 37 4.21 -3.84 3.02
N ASN A 38 4.06 -3.84 4.36
CA ASN A 38 2.77 -3.71 5.03
C ASN A 38 2.12 -2.34 4.77
N ARG A 39 2.89 -1.26 4.81
CA ARG A 39 2.43 0.10 4.49
C ARG A 39 2.01 0.23 3.04
N SER A 40 2.79 -0.32 2.12
CA SER A 40 2.49 -0.35 0.68
C SER A 40 1.18 -1.10 0.40
N ARG A 41 0.92 -2.18 1.13
CA ARG A 41 -0.25 -3.04 0.92
C ARG A 41 -1.46 -2.70 1.79
N ARG A 42 -1.35 -1.73 2.71
CA ARG A 42 -2.37 -1.41 3.72
C ARG A 42 -3.76 -1.13 3.11
N ASN A 43 -3.80 -0.52 1.93
CA ASN A 43 -5.05 -0.17 1.23
C ASN A 43 -5.37 -1.10 0.05
N ASN A 44 -4.58 -2.16 -0.16
CA ASN A 44 -4.77 -3.09 -1.27
C ASN A 44 -5.70 -4.23 -0.84
N ILE A 45 -6.84 -4.36 -1.53
CA ILE A 45 -7.77 -5.48 -1.35
C ILE A 45 -7.46 -6.56 -2.37
N ARG A 46 -7.28 -7.80 -1.91
CA ARG A 46 -7.05 -8.95 -2.78
C ARG A 46 -8.32 -9.80 -2.87
N ILE A 47 -8.99 -9.75 -4.03
CA ILE A 47 -10.19 -10.53 -4.28
C ILE A 47 -9.78 -11.87 -4.92
N LYS A 48 -10.29 -12.99 -4.39
CA LYS A 48 -9.99 -14.35 -4.87
C LYS A 48 -11.28 -15.03 -5.34
N GLY A 49 -11.17 -15.96 -6.29
CA GLY A 49 -12.30 -16.79 -6.75
C GLY A 49 -13.23 -16.11 -7.76
N LEU A 50 -12.80 -15.00 -8.37
CA LEU A 50 -13.50 -14.41 -9.50
C LEU A 50 -13.09 -15.10 -10.81
N SER A 51 -14.04 -15.22 -11.73
CA SER A 51 -13.72 -15.60 -13.12
C SER A 51 -12.81 -14.54 -13.75
N GLU A 52 -11.87 -14.97 -14.60
CA GLU A 52 -11.00 -14.06 -15.36
C GLU A 52 -11.80 -13.18 -16.35
N SER A 53 -12.99 -13.64 -16.73
CA SER A 53 -13.89 -12.95 -17.68
C SER A 53 -14.87 -11.98 -17.03
N VAL A 54 -14.76 -11.73 -15.72
CA VAL A 54 -15.70 -10.84 -15.01
C VAL A 54 -15.50 -9.40 -15.48
N THR A 55 -16.60 -8.73 -15.84
CA THR A 55 -16.56 -7.30 -16.15
C THR A 55 -16.62 -6.49 -14.86
N ILE A 56 -16.06 -5.28 -14.89
CA ILE A 56 -16.05 -4.34 -13.77
C ILE A 56 -17.48 -4.06 -13.27
N ASP A 57 -18.45 -3.98 -14.19
CA ASP A 57 -19.85 -3.75 -13.86
C ASP A 57 -20.45 -4.92 -13.07
N THR A 58 -20.22 -6.16 -13.51
CA THR A 58 -20.64 -7.34 -12.74
C THR A 58 -19.94 -7.42 -11.38
N LEU A 59 -18.62 -7.16 -11.32
CA LEU A 59 -17.88 -7.18 -10.06
C LEU A 59 -18.40 -6.13 -9.07
N SER A 60 -18.65 -4.91 -9.53
CA SER A 60 -19.11 -3.83 -8.68
C SER A 60 -20.55 -4.05 -8.18
N ALA A 61 -21.42 -4.66 -8.99
CA ALA A 61 -22.75 -5.07 -8.57
C ALA A 61 -22.70 -6.16 -7.49
N THR A 62 -21.94 -7.24 -7.72
CA THR A 62 -21.79 -8.34 -6.75
C THR A 62 -21.18 -7.85 -5.44
N LEU A 63 -20.14 -7.02 -5.49
CA LEU A 63 -19.52 -6.45 -4.29
C LEU A 63 -20.51 -5.60 -3.49
N ARG A 64 -21.32 -4.75 -4.16
CA ARG A 64 -22.35 -3.93 -3.49
C ARG A 64 -23.42 -4.75 -2.82
N GLU A 65 -23.90 -5.81 -3.48
CA GLU A 65 -24.92 -6.71 -2.94
C GLU A 65 -24.40 -7.52 -1.75
N THR A 66 -23.14 -7.97 -1.82
CA THR A 66 -22.55 -8.87 -0.81
C THR A 66 -22.07 -8.14 0.44
N PHE A 67 -21.51 -6.92 0.30
CA PHE A 67 -20.83 -6.21 1.39
C PHE A 67 -21.49 -4.89 1.82
N TRP A 68 -22.32 -4.27 0.96
CA TRP A 68 -22.91 -2.95 1.20
C TRP A 68 -24.43 -2.95 1.06
N GLY A 69 -25.11 -3.99 1.56
CA GLY A 69 -26.58 -4.09 1.57
C GLY A 69 -27.22 -2.72 1.86
N GLU A 70 -28.03 -2.25 0.91
CA GLU A 70 -28.47 -0.85 0.73
C GLU A 70 -27.37 0.20 0.96
N ALA A 71 -26.92 0.85 -0.13
CA ALA A 71 -25.90 1.89 -0.09
C ALA A 71 -26.10 2.87 1.09
N PRO A 72 -25.09 3.09 1.96
CA PRO A 72 -25.21 4.07 3.03
C PRO A 72 -25.56 5.44 2.44
N PRO A 73 -26.49 6.20 3.07
CA PRO A 73 -26.95 7.50 2.57
C PRO A 73 -25.82 8.49 2.23
N ALA A 74 -24.63 8.31 2.80
CA ALA A 74 -23.46 9.15 2.57
C ALA A 74 -22.96 9.15 1.11
N LEU A 75 -23.11 8.07 0.35
CA LEU A 75 -22.73 8.04 -1.07
C LEU A 75 -23.80 8.66 -2.00
N ALA A 76 -25.05 8.78 -1.54
CA ALA A 76 -26.08 9.53 -2.26
C ALA A 76 -25.80 11.03 -2.25
N LEU A 77 -25.23 11.55 -1.15
CA LEU A 77 -24.85 12.97 -1.04
C LEU A 77 -23.71 13.35 -2.00
N TYR A 78 -22.73 12.47 -2.21
CA TYR A 78 -21.62 12.74 -3.14
C TYR A 78 -22.08 12.78 -4.62
N ARG A 79 -23.12 12.01 -4.98
CA ARG A 79 -23.74 12.06 -6.31
C ARG A 79 -24.60 13.32 -6.55
N LEU A 80 -25.09 13.99 -5.49
CA LEU A 80 -25.76 15.28 -5.65
C LEU A 80 -24.74 16.39 -5.93
N HIS A 81 -23.67 16.49 -5.14
CA HIS A 81 -22.70 17.59 -5.29
C HIS A 81 -21.89 17.54 -6.59
N THR A 82 -21.74 16.37 -7.21
CA THR A 82 -21.02 16.23 -8.49
C THR A 82 -21.89 16.55 -9.71
N LYS A 83 -23.22 16.38 -9.63
CA LYS A 83 -24.14 16.80 -10.69
C LYS A 83 -24.32 18.32 -10.73
N ASP A 84 -24.39 18.97 -9.58
CA ASP A 84 -24.49 20.44 -9.51
C ASP A 84 -23.18 21.11 -9.95
N ALA A 85 -22.02 20.49 -9.66
CA ALA A 85 -20.71 20.99 -10.09
C ALA A 85 -20.47 20.84 -11.61
N GLN A 86 -21.14 19.90 -12.29
CA GLN A 86 -21.08 19.74 -13.74
C GLN A 86 -22.04 20.70 -14.46
N HIS A 87 -23.27 20.91 -13.95
CA HIS A 87 -24.20 21.90 -14.50
C HIS A 87 -23.74 23.35 -14.33
N ALA A 88 -22.98 23.67 -13.28
CA ALA A 88 -22.40 25.00 -13.09
C ALA A 88 -21.28 25.34 -14.10
N LYS A 89 -20.66 24.35 -14.74
CA LYS A 89 -19.58 24.56 -15.72
C LYS A 89 -20.09 24.74 -17.16
N GLU A 90 -21.31 24.30 -17.47
CA GLU A 90 -21.90 24.43 -18.81
C GLU A 90 -22.64 25.76 -19.03
N SER A 91 -22.92 26.53 -17.96
CA SER A 91 -23.67 27.80 -18.04
C SER A 91 -22.80 29.07 -18.11
N HIS A 92 -21.50 28.95 -18.35
CA HIS A 92 -20.56 30.08 -18.41
C HIS A 92 -19.68 30.10 -19.67
N ILE A 93 -20.25 29.73 -20.82
CA ILE A 93 -19.69 30.10 -22.12
C ILE A 93 -20.75 30.89 -22.89
N ILE A 94 -20.96 32.14 -22.47
CA ILE A 94 -21.48 33.19 -23.36
C ILE A 94 -20.27 34.02 -23.76
N THR A 95 -19.81 33.84 -25.00
CA THR A 95 -18.81 34.70 -25.62
C THR A 95 -19.41 36.10 -25.85
N PRO A 96 -18.75 37.21 -25.46
CA PRO A 96 -19.04 38.49 -26.06
C PRO A 96 -18.22 38.63 -27.34
N ASN A 97 -18.92 38.66 -28.47
CA ASN A 97 -18.39 39.07 -29.77
C ASN A 97 -18.01 40.56 -29.71
N PRO A 98 -16.91 40.95 -30.35
CA PRO A 98 -16.97 42.06 -31.30
C PRO A 98 -16.62 41.63 -32.73
#